data_AF-A0AAQ3HXZ7-F1
#
_entry.id   AF-A0AAQ3HXZ7-F1
#
_cell.length_a   1.000
_cell.length_b   1.000
_cell.length_c   1.000
_cell.angle_alpha   90.00
_cell.angle_beta   90.00
_cell.angle_gamma   90.00
#
_symmetry.space_group_name_H-M   'P 1'
#
loop_
_entity.id
_entity.type
_entity.pdbx_description
1 polymer ?
#
loop_
_entity_poly.entity_id
_entity_poly.type
_entity_poly.pdbx_seq_one_letter_code
_entity_poly.pdbx_strand_id
1 'polypeptide(L)'
;MKINFDPKNYKYFKDYNFFMVKFFNITCSLCDSYEISFVINSSPTPIGSLLKNQTKKLSEKEVENLVNSQILIWDKLEETNYKNNIPTFLCDECWNTLTNQCN
;
A
#
# COMPACT_ATOMS: atom_id res chain seq x y z
N MET A 1 20.69 -8.40 -4.57
CA MET A 1 19.67 -7.61 -5.31
C MET A 1 19.70 -6.20 -4.74
N LYS A 2 19.82 -5.15 -5.58
CA LYS A 2 19.83 -3.76 -5.11
C LYS A 2 18.39 -3.26 -5.06
N ILE A 3 17.93 -2.87 -3.88
CA ILE A 3 16.60 -2.28 -3.68
C ILE A 3 16.60 -0.89 -4.33
N ASN A 4 15.59 -0.61 -5.16
CA ASN A 4 15.37 0.71 -5.75
C ASN A 4 14.52 1.53 -4.79
N PHE A 5 15.19 2.29 -3.93
CA PHE A 5 14.57 3.08 -2.87
C PHE A 5 15.06 4.52 -2.90
N ASP A 6 14.12 5.45 -2.83
CA ASP A 6 14.34 6.87 -2.52
C ASP A 6 13.21 7.29 -1.57
N PRO A 7 13.52 7.75 -0.34
CA PRO A 7 12.49 8.12 0.63
C PRO A 7 11.55 9.22 0.12
N LYS A 8 11.98 10.07 -0.82
CA LYS A 8 11.13 11.11 -1.42
C LYS A 8 9.99 10.53 -2.25
N ASN A 9 10.09 9.27 -2.65
CA ASN A 9 9.07 8.57 -3.41
C ASN A 9 8.02 7.89 -2.54
N TYR A 10 7.99 8.13 -1.23
CA TYR A 10 7.03 7.50 -0.31
C TYR A 10 6.21 8.52 0.47
N LYS A 11 5.03 8.06 0.90
CA LYS A 11 4.08 8.76 1.77
C LYS A 11 3.59 7.82 2.86
N TYR A 12 3.02 8.40 3.92
CA TYR A 12 2.34 7.60 4.94
C TYR A 12 1.19 6.79 4.35
N PHE A 13 1.14 5.51 4.71
CA PHE A 13 0.07 4.62 4.34
C PHE A 13 -1.16 4.90 5.19
N LYS A 14 -2.04 5.76 4.69
CA LYS A 14 -3.28 6.16 5.38
C LYS A 14 -4.42 5.24 4.95
N ASP A 15 -4.45 4.02 5.47
CA ASP A 15 -5.55 3.09 5.26
C ASP A 15 -6.49 3.06 6.47
N TYR A 16 -7.74 3.45 6.26
CA TYR A 16 -8.70 3.56 7.35
C TYR A 16 -9.00 2.19 7.97
N ASN A 17 -8.93 2.11 9.30
CA ASN A 17 -9.17 0.90 10.09
C ASN A 17 -8.29 -0.30 9.71
N PHE A 18 -7.16 -0.08 9.04
CA PHE A 18 -6.27 -1.15 8.54
C PHE A 18 -7.02 -2.14 7.63
N PHE A 19 -8.00 -1.63 6.86
CA PHE A 19 -8.85 -2.42 5.98
C PHE A 19 -8.05 -3.31 5.02
N MET A 20 -7.08 -2.74 4.30
CA MET A 20 -6.30 -3.48 3.31
C MET A 20 -5.43 -4.56 3.95
N VAL A 21 -4.83 -4.28 5.10
CA VAL A 21 -4.06 -5.27 5.86
C VAL A 21 -4.96 -6.42 6.32
N LYS A 22 -6.14 -6.11 6.88
CA LYS A 22 -7.07 -7.10 7.44
C LYS A 22 -7.77 -7.97 6.38
N PHE A 23 -8.13 -7.39 5.24
CA PHE A 23 -9.00 -8.04 4.26
C PHE A 23 -8.26 -8.51 3.00
N PHE A 24 -7.10 -7.91 2.68
CA PHE A 24 -6.32 -8.27 1.49
C PHE A 24 -4.91 -8.77 1.81
N ASN A 25 -4.62 -8.99 3.10
CA ASN A 25 -3.35 -9.57 3.56
C ASN A 25 -2.12 -8.82 3.04
N ILE A 26 -2.23 -7.49 2.92
CA ILE A 26 -1.10 -6.63 2.55
C ILE A 26 -0.06 -6.65 3.66
N THR A 27 1.20 -6.86 3.28
CA THR A 27 2.35 -6.92 4.16
C THR A 27 3.49 -6.03 3.66
N CYS A 28 4.50 -5.82 4.50
CA CYS A 28 5.71 -5.09 4.15
C CYS A 28 6.41 -5.86 3.03
N SER A 29 6.73 -5.18 1.93
CA SER A 29 7.31 -5.80 0.73
C SER A 29 8.69 -6.44 0.97
N LEU A 30 9.30 -6.24 2.14
CA LEU A 30 10.65 -6.72 2.46
C LEU A 30 10.71 -7.73 3.63
N CYS A 31 9.73 -7.74 4.53
CA CYS A 31 9.78 -8.56 5.74
C CYS A 31 8.45 -9.18 6.15
N ASP A 32 7.42 -9.05 5.32
CA ASP A 32 6.08 -9.60 5.56
C ASP A 32 5.37 -9.11 6.84
N SER A 33 5.88 -8.05 7.50
CA SER A 33 5.19 -7.42 8.62
C SER A 33 3.83 -6.82 8.20
N TYR A 34 2.81 -6.99 9.03
CA TYR A 34 1.49 -6.36 8.85
C TYR A 34 1.45 -4.89 9.31
N GLU A 35 2.48 -4.41 9.99
CA GLU A 35 2.57 -3.03 10.50
C GLU A 35 3.10 -2.11 9.40
N ILE A 36 2.23 -1.71 8.48
CA ILE A 36 2.59 -0.85 7.34
C ILE A 36 2.49 0.63 7.71
N SER A 37 3.60 1.35 7.54
CA SER A 37 3.68 2.79 7.83
C SER A 37 3.79 3.62 6.56
N PHE A 38 4.41 3.10 5.50
CA PHE A 38 4.67 3.84 4.26
C PHE A 38 4.23 3.08 3.02
N VAL A 39 3.89 3.84 1.99
CA VAL A 39 3.55 3.36 0.65
C VAL A 39 4.17 4.27 -0.42
N ILE A 40 4.46 3.73 -1.61
CA ILE A 40 4.96 4.52 -2.75
C ILE A 40 4.00 5.68 -3.12
N ASN A 41 4.54 6.82 -3.52
CA ASN A 41 3.77 8.03 -3.83
C ASN A 41 2.80 7.84 -5.00
N SER A 42 3.19 7.04 -5.99
CA SER A 42 2.37 6.67 -7.14
C SER A 42 1.20 5.74 -6.79
N SER A 43 1.09 5.30 -5.53
CA SER A 43 0.01 4.42 -5.11
C SER A 43 -1.36 5.09 -5.26
N PRO A 44 -2.41 4.32 -5.59
CA PRO A 44 -3.77 4.82 -5.51
C PRO A 44 -4.14 5.09 -4.05
N THR A 45 -5.34 5.63 -3.85
CA THR A 45 -5.87 5.83 -2.49
C THR A 45 -6.15 4.47 -1.86
N PRO A 46 -5.73 4.21 -0.60
CA PRO A 46 -6.04 2.97 0.09
C PRO A 46 -7.54 2.70 0.16
N ILE A 47 -7.94 1.43 0.03
CA ILE A 47 -9.35 1.04 -0.13
C ILE A 47 -10.17 1.43 1.10
N GLY A 48 -9.65 1.25 2.31
CA GLY A 48 -10.35 1.66 3.53
C GLY A 48 -10.64 3.17 3.53
N SER A 49 -9.68 3.97 3.05
CA SER A 49 -9.84 5.42 2.94
C SER A 49 -10.79 5.84 1.82
N LEU A 50 -10.78 5.15 0.68
CA LEU A 50 -11.78 5.34 -0.38
C LEU A 50 -13.19 5.10 0.13
N LEU A 51 -13.40 3.99 0.85
CA LEU A 51 -14.70 3.64 1.43
C LEU A 51 -15.14 4.64 2.50
N LYS A 52 -14.23 5.08 3.38
CA LYS A 52 -14.53 6.10 4.40
C LYS A 52 -14.98 7.42 3.78
N ASN A 53 -14.36 7.83 2.68
CA ASN A 53 -14.62 9.11 2.03
C ASN A 53 -15.87 9.11 1.16
N GLN A 54 -16.57 7.98 1.02
CA GLN A 54 -17.84 7.95 0.30
C GLN A 54 -18.94 8.66 1.09
N THR A 55 -19.48 9.71 0.47
CA THR A 55 -20.57 10.51 1.02
C THR A 55 -21.95 9.92 0.71
N LYS A 56 -22.04 9.05 -0.30
CA LYS A 56 -23.24 8.31 -0.64
C LYS A 56 -23.21 6.94 0.04
N LYS A 57 -24.35 6.50 0.59
CA LYS A 57 -24.52 5.11 1.00
C LYS A 57 -24.51 4.25 -0.26
N LEU A 58 -23.45 3.49 -0.44
CA LEU A 58 -23.35 2.46 -1.47
C LEU A 58 -24.14 1.22 -1.04
N SER A 59 -24.78 0.56 -2.00
CA SER A 59 -25.27 -0.81 -1.81
C SER A 59 -24.11 -1.79 -1.70
N GLU A 60 -24.36 -2.97 -1.14
CA GLU A 60 -23.34 -4.03 -1.01
C GLU A 60 -22.68 -4.38 -2.35
N LYS A 61 -23.48 -4.48 -3.43
CA LYS A 61 -22.97 -4.75 -4.78
C LYS A 61 -22.08 -3.63 -5.32
N GLU A 62 -22.39 -2.38 -5.01
CA GLU A 62 -21.54 -1.24 -5.40
C GLU A 62 -20.23 -1.23 -4.61
N VAL A 63 -20.27 -1.57 -3.32
CA VAL A 63 -19.07 -1.73 -2.49
C VAL A 63 -18.19 -2.85 -3.05
N GLU A 64 -18.77 -4.01 -3.35
CA GLU A 64 -18.06 -5.16 -3.90
C GLU A 64 -17.39 -4.82 -5.24
N ASN A 65 -18.12 -4.20 -6.16
CA ASN A 65 -17.57 -3.77 -7.44
C ASN A 65 -16.43 -2.75 -7.28
N LEU A 66 -16.60 -1.77 -6.38
CA LEU A 66 -15.56 -0.80 -6.07
C LEU A 66 -14.31 -1.50 -5.54
N VAL A 67 -14.47 -2.36 -4.54
CA VAL A 67 -13.36 -3.11 -3.93
C VAL A 67 -12.64 -3.96 -4.98
N ASN A 68 -13.37 -4.75 -5.76
CA ASN A 68 -12.80 -5.61 -6.81
C ASN A 68 -12.02 -4.79 -7.85
N SER A 69 -12.55 -3.62 -8.24
CA SER A 69 -11.84 -2.73 -9.17
C SER A 69 -10.53 -2.20 -8.59
N GLN A 70 -10.50 -1.89 -7.29
CA GLN A 70 -9.30 -1.37 -6.64
C GLN A 70 -8.26 -2.45 -6.42
N ILE A 71 -8.66 -3.68 -6.09
CA ILE A 71 -7.74 -4.82 -5.96
C ILE A 71 -6.92 -4.99 -7.23
N LEU A 72 -7.55 -5.00 -8.41
CA LEU A 72 -6.84 -5.12 -9.69
C LEU A 72 -5.81 -4.00 -9.93
N ILE A 73 -6.11 -2.79 -9.46
CA ILE A 73 -5.19 -1.65 -9.59
C ILE A 73 -4.00 -1.83 -8.64
N TRP A 74 -4.25 -2.23 -7.40
CA TRP A 74 -3.21 -2.50 -6.40
C TRP A 74 -2.31 -3.67 -6.82
N ASP A 75 -2.87 -4.77 -7.29
CA ASP A 75 -2.13 -5.94 -7.75
C ASP A 75 -1.18 -5.59 -8.90
N LYS A 76 -1.65 -4.79 -9.86
CA LYS A 76 -0.83 -4.34 -10.98
C LYS A 76 0.32 -3.43 -10.53
N LEU A 77 0.08 -2.59 -9.52
CA LEU A 77 1.10 -1.75 -8.93
C LEU A 77 2.17 -2.60 -8.23
N GLU A 78 1.76 -3.56 -7.38
CA GLU A 78 2.65 -4.50 -6.72
C GLU A 78 3.52 -5.25 -7.73
N GLU A 79 2.90 -5.82 -8.76
CA GLU A 79 3.61 -6.57 -9.80
C GLU A 79 4.65 -5.70 -10.52
N THR A 80 4.27 -4.46 -10.85
CA THR A 80 5.16 -3.50 -11.52
C THR A 80 6.32 -3.12 -10.62
N ASN A 81 6.07 -2.80 -9.36
CA ASN A 81 7.09 -2.40 -8.41
C ASN A 81 8.05 -3.55 -8.09
N TYR A 82 7.52 -4.76 -7.89
CA TYR A 82 8.30 -5.98 -7.68
C TYR A 82 9.29 -6.21 -8.84
N LYS A 83 8.83 -6.11 -10.09
CA LYS A 83 9.68 -6.22 -11.29
C LYS A 83 10.80 -5.17 -11.35
N ASN A 84 10.60 -4.02 -10.73
CA ASN A 84 11.56 -2.91 -10.69
C ASN A 84 12.36 -2.84 -9.37
N ASN A 85 12.26 -3.85 -8.50
CA ASN A 85 12.88 -3.90 -7.18
C ASN A 85 12.51 -2.71 -6.28
N ILE A 86 11.30 -2.16 -6.45
CA ILE A 86 10.76 -1.06 -5.64
C ILE A 86 9.85 -1.70 -4.58
N PRO A 87 10.09 -1.50 -3.28
CA PRO A 87 9.16 -1.96 -2.26
C PRO A 87 7.93 -1.06 -2.26
N THR A 88 6.73 -1.62 -2.47
CA THR A 88 5.52 -0.79 -2.50
C THR A 88 5.11 -0.36 -1.10
N PHE A 89 5.15 -1.29 -0.15
CA PHE A 89 4.75 -1.08 1.25
C PHE A 89 5.95 -1.30 2.16
N LEU A 90 6.11 -0.42 3.16
CA LEU A 90 7.19 -0.50 4.13
C LEU A 90 6.64 -0.33 5.55
N CYS A 91 7.11 -1.20 6.47
CA CYS A 91 7.01 -0.96 7.90
C CYS A 91 8.08 0.04 8.36
N ASP A 92 7.94 0.55 9.58
CA ASP A 92 8.90 1.50 10.15
C ASP A 92 10.33 0.94 10.23
N GLU A 93 10.48 -0.36 10.55
CA GLU A 93 11.79 -1.00 10.63
C GLU A 93 12.51 -1.02 9.27
N CYS A 94 11.82 -1.46 8.22
CA CYS A 94 12.38 -1.48 6.87
C CYS A 94 12.63 -0.07 6.33
N TRP A 95 11.73 0.87 6.59
CA TRP A 95 11.93 2.27 6.27
C TRP A 95 13.22 2.80 6.89
N ASN A 96 13.36 2.68 8.22
CA ASN A 96 14.51 3.16 8.96
C ASN A 96 15.82 2.51 8.49
N THR A 97 15.78 1.20 8.23
CA THR A 97 16.93 0.45 7.70
C THR A 97 17.38 1.01 6.36
N LEU A 98 16.45 1.22 5.42
CA LEU A 98 16.76 1.75 4.10
C LEU A 98 17.21 3.21 4.15
N THR A 99 16.59 4.06 4.97
CA THR A 99 16.99 5.47 5.08
C THR A 99 18.34 5.64 5.76
N ASN A 100 18.67 4.81 6.74
CA ASN A 100 19.97 4.85 7.41
C ASN A 100 21.11 4.35 6.51
N GLN A 101 20.81 3.55 5.48
CA GLN A 101 21.76 3.15 4.45
C GLN A 101 21.95 4.21 3.35
N CYS A 102 21.07 5.21 3.27
CA CYS A 102 21.16 6.32 2.32
C CYS A 102 21.94 7.54 2.86
N ASN A 103 22.32 7.53 4.13
CA ASN A 103 23.17 8.53 4.79
C ASN A 103 24.62 8.05 4.83
#